data_AF-A0A3S0S1Z3-F1
#
_entry.id   AF-A0A3S0S1Z3-F1
#
_cell.length_a   1.000
_cell.length_b   1.000
_cell.length_c   1.000
_cell.angle_alpha   90.00
_cell.angle_beta   90.00
_cell.angle_gamma   90.00
#
_symmetry.space_group_name_H-M   'P 1'
#
loop_
_entity.id
_entity.type
_entity.pdbx_description
1 polymer ?
#
loop_
_entity_poly.entity_id
_entity_poly.type
_entity_poly.pdbx_seq_one_letter_code
_entity_poly.pdbx_strand_id
1 'polypeptide(L)'
;MSIQRLQSHWGFSRMPFGRDLAPSMLHRHPGHSEAIARISWCVDQCAIGVITGEVGAGKTVAIRAAATALDPARHVIIYLANPTIGVRGMLTHIVAALGHTPVFHTARLAPQAADALAAEHAERGRSPVLVVDEAHLLD
;
A
#
# COMPACT_ATOMS: atom_id res chain seq x y z
N MET A 1 -14.08 -27.00 17.93
CA MET A 1 -12.74 -27.55 17.65
C MET A 1 -11.77 -26.38 17.71
N SER A 2 -10.89 -26.29 18.73
CA SER A 2 -10.08 -25.07 18.93
C SER A 2 -8.88 -25.03 17.97
N ILE A 3 -8.52 -23.82 17.52
CA ILE A 3 -7.36 -23.55 16.64
C ILE A 3 -6.06 -24.16 17.20
N GLN A 4 -5.91 -24.21 18.53
CA GLN A 4 -4.76 -24.84 19.19
C GLN A 4 -4.66 -26.35 18.91
N ARG A 5 -5.79 -27.09 18.89
CA ARG A 5 -5.76 -28.53 18.58
C ARG A 5 -5.35 -28.79 17.14
N LEU A 6 -5.79 -27.93 16.21
CA LEU A 6 -5.40 -27.99 14.80
C LEU A 6 -3.90 -27.72 14.64
N GLN A 7 -3.38 -26.67 15.28
CA GLN A 7 -1.95 -26.35 15.26
C GLN A 7 -1.09 -27.49 15.82
N SER A 8 -1.46 -28.05 16.98
CA SER A 8 -0.75 -29.18 17.58
C SER A 8 -0.81 -30.45 16.73
N HIS A 9 -1.93 -30.72 16.07
CA HIS A 9 -2.10 -31.93 15.25
C HIS A 9 -1.21 -31.93 13.99
N TRP A 10 -1.02 -30.78 13.34
CA TRP A 10 -0.14 -30.65 12.16
C TRP A 10 1.24 -30.05 12.45
N GLY A 11 1.57 -29.81 13.73
CA GLY A 11 2.87 -29.28 14.14
C GLY A 11 3.13 -27.84 13.70
N PHE A 12 2.09 -27.03 13.49
CA PHE A 12 2.25 -25.62 13.12
C PHE A 12 2.61 -24.75 14.32
N SER A 13 3.66 -23.93 14.18
CA SER A 13 4.08 -22.95 15.19
C SER A 13 3.27 -21.65 15.16
N ARG A 14 2.46 -21.43 14.11
CA ARG A 14 1.59 -20.26 13.92
C ARG A 14 0.32 -20.63 13.17
N MET A 15 -0.64 -19.71 13.11
CA MET A 15 -1.83 -19.87 12.27
C MET A 15 -1.43 -19.94 10.78
N PRO A 16 -1.68 -21.06 10.06
CA PRO A 16 -1.18 -21.27 8.70
C PRO A 16 -1.87 -20.41 7.63
N PHE A 17 -3.13 -20.01 7.86
CA PHE A 17 -3.94 -19.21 6.93
C PHE A 17 -4.35 -17.85 7.53
N GLY A 18 -3.49 -17.28 8.37
CA GLY A 18 -3.70 -15.92 8.88
C GLY A 18 -3.61 -14.89 7.75
N ARG A 19 -4.35 -13.78 7.88
CA ARG A 19 -4.28 -12.65 6.94
C ARG A 19 -2.91 -11.95 6.97
N ASP A 20 -2.19 -12.09 8.09
CA ASP A 20 -0.88 -11.48 8.33
C ASP A 20 0.25 -12.44 7.95
N LEU A 21 0.47 -12.58 6.64
CA LEU A 21 1.68 -13.20 6.10
C LEU A 21 2.75 -12.13 5.92
N ALA A 22 3.92 -12.34 6.55
CA ALA A 22 5.07 -11.48 6.31
C ALA A 22 5.49 -11.63 4.83
N PRO A 23 5.93 -10.55 4.15
CA PRO A 23 6.38 -10.63 2.77
C PRO A 23 7.47 -11.70 2.51
N SER A 24 8.30 -11.99 3.51
CA SER A 24 9.34 -13.04 3.45
C SER A 24 8.79 -14.47 3.41
N MET A 25 7.53 -14.67 3.79
CA MET A 25 6.86 -15.98 3.81
C MET A 25 6.12 -16.28 2.51
N LEU A 26 6.15 -15.34 1.55
CA LEU A 26 5.49 -15.51 0.27
C LEU A 26 6.25 -16.50 -0.61
N HIS A 27 5.52 -17.42 -1.22
CA HIS A 27 6.09 -18.28 -2.24
C HIS A 27 6.53 -17.44 -3.43
N ARG A 28 7.80 -17.56 -3.82
CA ARG A 28 8.40 -16.78 -4.90
C ARG A 28 8.01 -17.32 -6.27
N HIS A 29 6.76 -17.06 -6.67
CA HIS A 29 6.31 -17.36 -8.02
C HIS A 29 6.92 -16.36 -9.02
N PRO A 30 7.38 -16.79 -10.22
CA PRO A 30 8.02 -15.89 -11.20
C PRO A 30 7.19 -14.64 -11.53
N GLY A 31 5.89 -14.80 -11.76
CA GLY A 31 4.99 -13.67 -12.02
C GLY A 31 4.84 -12.70 -10.84
N HIS A 32 5.03 -13.17 -9.60
CA HIS A 32 5.02 -12.31 -8.42
C HIS A 32 6.29 -11.46 -8.35
N SER A 33 7.45 -12.07 -8.61
CA SER A 33 8.72 -11.35 -8.71
C SER A 33 8.70 -10.30 -9.81
N GLU A 34 8.10 -10.62 -10.96
CA GLU A 34 7.92 -9.67 -12.06
C GLU A 34 7.02 -8.50 -11.67
N ALA A 35 5.89 -8.77 -10.99
CA ALA A 35 5.01 -7.71 -10.50
C ALA A 35 5.74 -6.78 -9.53
N ILE A 36 6.50 -7.32 -8.56
CA ILE A 36 7.31 -6.52 -7.63
C ILE A 36 8.32 -5.66 -8.37
N ALA A 37 9.02 -6.21 -9.36
CA ALA A 37 10.00 -5.47 -10.16
C ALA A 37 9.35 -4.33 -10.94
N ARG A 38 8.20 -4.55 -11.56
CA ARG A 38 7.45 -3.53 -12.30
C ARG A 38 6.91 -2.42 -11.39
N ILE A 39 6.44 -2.77 -10.19
CA ILE A 39 6.02 -1.78 -9.19
C ILE A 39 7.20 -0.92 -8.74
N SER A 40 8.33 -1.57 -8.43
CA SER A 40 9.55 -0.89 -7.99
C SER A 40 10.04 0.08 -9.07
N TRP A 41 10.02 -0.35 -10.33
CA TRP A 41 10.33 0.52 -11.47
C TRP A 41 9.36 1.71 -11.59
N CYS A 42 8.05 1.51 -11.38
CA CYS A 42 7.09 2.63 -11.39
C CYS A 42 7.42 3.65 -10.29
N VAL A 43 7.79 3.19 -9.11
CA VAL A 43 8.20 4.06 -7.99
C VAL A 43 9.48 4.83 -8.34
N ASP A 44 10.49 4.14 -8.88
CA ASP A 44 11.77 4.76 -9.26
C ASP A 44 11.61 5.82 -10.37
N GLN A 45 10.65 5.62 -11.29
CA GLN A 45 10.36 6.57 -12.37
C GLN A 45 9.32 7.62 -12.01
N CYS A 46 8.80 7.63 -10.77
CA CYS A 46 7.65 8.45 -10.37
C CYS A 46 6.46 8.32 -11.34
N ALA A 47 6.26 7.11 -11.88
CA ALA A 47 5.26 6.81 -12.89
C ALA A 47 3.96 6.28 -12.28
N ILE A 48 2.86 6.46 -13.01
CA ILE A 48 1.58 5.84 -12.67
C ILE A 48 1.57 4.41 -13.24
N GLY A 49 1.34 3.42 -12.37
CA GLY A 49 1.22 2.03 -12.74
C GLY A 49 -0.13 1.45 -12.34
N VAL A 50 -0.69 0.57 -13.18
CA VAL A 50 -1.90 -0.19 -12.88
C VAL A 50 -1.57 -1.68 -12.92
N ILE A 51 -1.92 -2.40 -11.86
CA ILE A 51 -1.75 -3.84 -11.77
C ILE A 51 -3.11 -4.50 -11.96
N THR A 52 -3.22 -5.34 -12.98
CA THR A 52 -4.42 -6.12 -13.26
C THR A 52 -4.18 -7.60 -13.05
N GLY A 53 -5.26 -8.37 -12.94
CA GLY A 53 -5.22 -9.80 -12.70
C GLY A 53 -6.50 -10.27 -12.03
N GLU A 54 -6.73 -11.57 -12.07
CA GLU A 54 -7.92 -12.19 -11.49
C GLU A 54 -7.99 -12.02 -9.96
N VAL A 55 -9.17 -12.28 -9.39
CA VAL A 55 -9.35 -12.35 -7.94
C VAL A 55 -8.48 -13.49 -7.40
N GLY A 56 -7.72 -13.23 -6.34
CA GLY A 56 -6.79 -14.21 -5.79
C GLY A 56 -5.44 -14.33 -6.51
N ALA A 57 -5.19 -13.56 -7.58
CA ALA A 57 -3.90 -13.56 -8.30
C ALA A 57 -2.72 -12.97 -7.50
N GLY A 58 -2.94 -12.52 -6.25
CA GLY A 58 -1.88 -11.99 -5.39
C GLY A 58 -1.50 -10.53 -5.64
N LYS A 59 -2.36 -9.72 -6.26
CA LYS A 59 -2.13 -8.28 -6.53
C LYS A 59 -1.78 -7.48 -5.27
N THR A 60 -2.67 -7.52 -4.27
CA THR A 60 -2.47 -6.89 -2.95
C THR A 60 -1.19 -7.37 -2.28
N VAL A 61 -0.88 -8.67 -2.43
CA VAL A 61 0.34 -9.27 -1.88
C VAL A 61 1.58 -8.70 -2.56
N ALA A 62 1.56 -8.54 -3.89
CA ALA A 62 2.68 -7.99 -4.65
C ALA A 62 2.92 -6.52 -4.31
N ILE A 63 1.85 -5.74 -4.18
CA ILE A 63 1.90 -4.35 -3.73
C ILE A 63 2.54 -4.25 -2.34
N ARG A 64 2.08 -5.05 -1.36
CA ARG A 64 2.64 -5.05 -0.01
C ARG A 64 4.11 -5.47 0.00
N ALA A 65 4.47 -6.47 -0.79
CA ALA A 65 5.85 -6.93 -0.90
C ALA A 65 6.77 -5.85 -1.48
N ALA A 66 6.35 -5.20 -2.57
CA ALA A 66 7.09 -4.09 -3.18
C ALA A 66 7.19 -2.90 -2.22
N ALA A 67 6.09 -2.48 -1.58
CA ALA A 67 6.07 -1.38 -0.63
C ALA A 67 6.99 -1.64 0.58
N THR A 68 7.10 -2.89 1.05
CA THR A 68 8.00 -3.27 2.15
C THR A 68 9.48 -3.29 1.72
N ALA A 69 9.76 -3.46 0.43
CA ALA A 69 11.12 -3.46 -0.09
C ALA A 69 11.66 -2.04 -0.35
N LEU A 70 10.80 -1.01 -0.34
CA LEU A 70 11.22 0.37 -0.53
C LEU A 70 11.97 0.90 0.69
N ASP A 71 13.03 1.67 0.42
CA ASP A 71 13.81 2.32 1.46
C ASP A 71 12.97 3.39 2.18
N PRO A 72 12.67 3.25 3.48
CA PRO A 72 11.85 4.20 4.23
C PRO A 72 12.54 5.56 4.45
N ALA A 73 13.86 5.65 4.24
CA ALA A 73 14.58 6.92 4.24
C ALA A 73 14.34 7.73 2.96
N ARG A 74 13.93 7.07 1.87
CA ARG A 74 13.71 7.68 0.55
C ARG A 74 12.25 7.74 0.13
N HIS A 75 11.37 6.97 0.77
CA HIS A 75 9.97 6.86 0.37
C HIS A 75 9.03 6.92 1.58
N VAL A 76 7.85 7.51 1.37
CA VAL A 76 6.73 7.43 2.30
C VAL A 76 5.54 6.80 1.59
N ILE A 77 5.04 5.67 2.13
CA ILE A 77 3.94 4.92 1.51
C ILE A 77 2.61 5.39 2.08
N ILE A 78 1.71 5.84 1.20
CA ILE A 78 0.34 6.21 1.54
C ILE A 78 -0.57 5.13 0.96
N TYR A 79 -1.02 4.20 1.80
CA TYR A 79 -1.84 3.06 1.37
C TYR A 79 -3.34 3.35 1.56
N LEU A 80 -4.09 3.35 0.47
CA LEU A 80 -5.55 3.42 0.42
C LEU A 80 -6.12 2.02 0.16
N ALA A 81 -6.54 1.34 1.23
CA ALA A 81 -7.12 0.01 1.14
C ALA A 81 -8.60 0.02 0.69
N ASN A 82 -9.31 1.11 0.98
CA ASN A 82 -10.69 1.31 0.57
C ASN A 82 -10.81 2.62 -0.24
N PRO A 83 -10.89 2.53 -1.57
CA PRO A 83 -11.01 3.72 -2.42
C PRO A 83 -12.41 4.35 -2.43
N THR A 84 -13.43 3.69 -1.86
CA THR A 84 -14.84 4.16 -1.88
C THR A 84 -15.13 5.36 -0.96
N ILE A 85 -14.09 5.97 -0.38
CA ILE A 85 -14.18 7.14 0.50
C ILE A 85 -14.35 8.47 -0.26
N GLY A 86 -14.35 8.42 -1.60
CA GLY A 86 -14.44 9.57 -2.48
C GLY A 86 -13.22 10.50 -2.43
N VAL A 87 -13.20 11.51 -3.30
CA VAL A 87 -12.06 12.44 -3.44
C VAL A 87 -11.70 13.12 -2.12
N ARG A 88 -12.70 13.62 -1.39
CA ARG A 88 -12.47 14.25 -0.08
C ARG A 88 -11.84 13.28 0.91
N GLY A 89 -12.32 12.04 0.97
CA GLY A 89 -11.77 11.01 1.85
C GLY A 89 -10.32 10.71 1.51
N MET A 90 -9.99 10.57 0.22
CA MET A 90 -8.62 10.35 -0.24
C MET A 90 -7.68 11.48 0.16
N LEU A 91 -8.08 12.74 -0.06
CA LEU A 91 -7.27 13.90 0.33
C LEU A 91 -7.09 13.98 1.85
N THR A 92 -8.14 13.69 2.62
CA THR A 92 -8.09 13.61 4.09
C THR A 92 -7.08 12.56 4.53
N HIS A 93 -7.08 11.39 3.90
CA HIS A 93 -6.16 10.29 4.19
C HIS A 93 -4.72 10.63 3.84
N ILE A 94 -4.47 11.27 2.69
CA ILE A 94 -3.14 11.74 2.29
C ILE A 94 -2.58 12.70 3.33
N VAL A 95 -3.35 13.75 3.71
CA VAL A 95 -2.91 14.73 4.69
C VAL A 95 -2.63 14.08 6.05
N ALA A 96 -3.50 13.18 6.50
CA ALA A 96 -3.31 12.45 7.75
C ALA A 96 -2.09 11.50 7.72
N ALA A 97 -1.87 10.79 6.60
CA ALA A 97 -0.74 9.88 6.43
C ALA A 97 0.62 10.60 6.46
N LEU A 98 0.64 11.88 6.08
CA LEU A 98 1.83 12.73 6.15
C LEU A 98 1.99 13.44 7.51
N GLY A 99 1.11 13.15 8.48
CA GLY A 99 1.21 13.66 9.85
C GLY A 99 0.59 15.04 10.06
N HIS A 100 -0.25 15.50 9.13
CA HIS A 100 -0.96 16.78 9.24
C HIS A 100 -2.44 16.57 9.62
N THR A 101 -3.06 17.59 10.19
CA THR A 101 -4.50 17.60 10.48
C THR A 101 -5.29 18.11 9.26
N PRO A 102 -6.19 17.31 8.67
CA PRO A 102 -6.98 17.73 7.51
C PRO A 102 -7.89 18.92 7.80
N VAL A 103 -7.89 19.92 6.91
CA VAL A 103 -8.81 21.06 7.01
C VAL A 103 -10.24 20.65 6.69
N PHE A 104 -11.20 21.24 7.39
CA PHE A 104 -12.61 20.91 7.21
C PHE A 104 -13.15 21.30 5.83
N HIS A 105 -12.75 22.46 5.28
CA HIS A 105 -13.28 22.96 4.02
C HIS A 105 -12.59 22.32 2.81
N THR A 106 -13.37 21.62 1.98
CA THR A 106 -12.87 20.88 0.81
C THR A 106 -12.05 21.74 -0.15
N ALA A 107 -12.41 23.01 -0.36
CA ALA A 107 -11.68 23.93 -1.23
C ALA A 107 -10.22 24.17 -0.78
N ARG A 108 -9.93 24.04 0.52
CA ARG A 108 -8.57 24.16 1.07
C ARG A 108 -7.87 22.82 1.23
N LEU A 109 -8.62 21.71 1.21
CA LEU A 109 -8.08 20.38 1.44
C LEU A 109 -7.20 19.90 0.29
N ALA A 110 -7.60 20.15 -0.95
CA ALA A 110 -6.78 19.78 -2.11
C ALA A 110 -5.43 20.51 -2.16
N PRO A 111 -5.38 21.86 -1.99
CA PRO A 111 -4.11 22.57 -1.82
C PRO A 111 -3.28 22.04 -0.65
N GLN A 112 -3.90 21.80 0.52
CA GLN A 112 -3.20 21.26 1.69
C GLN A 112 -2.54 19.90 1.39
N ALA A 113 -3.24 19.00 0.70
CA ALA A 113 -2.68 17.70 0.33
C ALA A 113 -1.50 17.84 -0.64
N ALA A 114 -1.62 18.74 -1.62
CA ALA A 114 -0.55 19.02 -2.57
C ALA A 114 0.69 19.61 -1.87
N ASP A 115 0.50 20.57 -0.97
CA ASP A 115 1.57 21.20 -0.19
C ASP A 115 2.26 20.17 0.71
N ALA A 116 1.49 19.30 1.38
CA ALA A 116 2.05 18.24 2.23
C ALA A 116 2.90 17.24 1.42
N LEU A 117 2.43 16.83 0.23
CA LEU A 117 3.18 15.95 -0.67
C LEU A 117 4.47 16.62 -1.17
N ALA A 118 4.40 17.91 -1.52
CA ALA A 118 5.56 18.67 -1.97
C ALA A 118 6.58 18.86 -0.84
N ALA A 119 6.14 19.16 0.38
CA ALA A 119 6.99 19.33 1.55
C ALA A 119 7.71 18.02 1.92
N GLU A 120 7.04 16.86 1.85
CA GLU A 120 7.69 15.56 2.06
C GLU A 120 8.88 15.34 1.13
N HIS A 121 8.70 15.67 -0.15
CA HIS A 121 9.77 15.53 -1.12
C HIS A 121 10.87 16.58 -0.92
N ALA A 122 10.51 17.85 -0.81
CA ALA A 122 11.45 18.96 -0.79
C ALA A 122 12.21 19.10 0.54
N GLU A 123 11.55 18.87 1.68
CA GLU A 123 12.12 19.10 3.01
C GLU A 123 12.70 17.81 3.62
N ARG A 124 12.03 16.67 3.42
CA ARG A 124 12.42 15.38 4.02
C ARG A 124 13.18 14.48 3.05
N GLY A 125 13.25 14.84 1.76
CA GLY A 125 13.91 14.03 0.74
C GLY A 125 13.21 12.69 0.48
N ARG A 126 11.94 12.55 0.88
CA ARG A 126 11.16 11.32 0.70
C ARG A 126 10.15 11.48 -0.40
N SER A 127 10.18 10.60 -1.39
CA SER A 127 9.17 10.53 -2.44
C SER A 127 7.89 9.87 -1.91
N PRO A 128 6.74 10.56 -1.92
CA PRO A 128 5.47 9.95 -1.56
C PRO A 128 5.03 8.94 -2.62
N VAL A 129 4.60 7.76 -2.19
CA VAL A 129 4.04 6.71 -3.05
C VAL A 129 2.61 6.46 -2.63
N LEU A 130 1.66 6.88 -3.47
CA LEU A 130 0.24 6.60 -3.26
C LEU A 130 -0.10 5.23 -3.84
N VAL A 131 -0.59 4.34 -2.99
CA VAL A 131 -1.06 3.02 -3.37
C VAL A 131 -2.58 3.00 -3.21
N VAL A 132 -3.30 2.72 -4.30
CA VAL A 132 -4.75 2.53 -4.27
C VAL A 132 -5.05 1.07 -4.54
N ASP A 133 -5.48 0.36 -3.50
CA ASP A 133 -5.98 -1.01 -3.63
C ASP A 133 -7.44 -0.99 -4.10
N GLU A 134 -7.87 -2.05 -4.78
CA GLU A 134 -9.21 -2.16 -5.36
C GLU A 134 -9.65 -0.93 -6.18
N ALA A 135 -8.70 -0.31 -6.91
CA ALA A 135 -8.91 0.95 -7.65
C ALA A 135 -10.06 0.92 -8.67
N HIS A 136 -10.56 -0.26 -9.06
CA HIS A 136 -11.75 -0.43 -9.88
C HIS A 136 -13.05 0.02 -9.18
N LEU A 137 -13.00 0.29 -7.86
CA LEU A 137 -14.09 0.85 -7.05
C LEU A 137 -14.00 2.38 -6.90
N LEU A 138 -13.09 3.05 -7.61
CA LEU A 138 -13.08 4.50 -7.72
C LEU A 138 -14.22 4.94 -8.67
N ASP A 139 -15.17 5.71 -8.14
CA ASP A 139 -16.24 6.38 -8.91
C ASP A 139 -15.85 7.82 -9.29
#